data_AF-A0A078LXD6-F1
#
_entry.id   AF-A0A078LXD6-F1
#
_cell.length_a   1.000
_cell.length_b   1.000
_cell.length_c   1.000
_cell.angle_alpha   90.00
_cell.angle_beta   90.00
_cell.angle_gamma   90.00
#
_symmetry.space_group_name_H-M   'P 1'
#
loop_
_entity.id
_entity.type
_entity.pdbx_description
1 polymer ?
#
loop_
_entity_poly.entity_id
_entity_poly.type
_entity_poly.pdbx_seq_one_letter_code
_entity_poly.pdbx_strand_id
1 'polypeptide(L)'
;MADGSFIRQVLSSGATTGSTYLTFKDNKLVTDAREDASSFVASDGVIRGPYLEAMLQQLRSEQPDLQASDLELARAVLAAEY
;
A
#
# COMPACT_ATOMS: atom_id res chain seq x y z
N MET A 1 12.47 9.42 7.50
CA MET A 1 12.34 8.56 6.30
C MET A 1 11.31 7.50 6.61
N ALA A 2 10.19 7.47 5.90
CA ALA A 2 9.24 6.35 5.99
C ALA A 2 9.85 5.18 5.22
N ASP A 3 10.32 4.16 5.95
CA ASP A 3 11.04 3.03 5.39
C ASP A 3 10.06 2.01 4.77
N GLY A 4 10.35 1.52 3.57
CA GLY A 4 9.54 0.53 2.85
C GLY A 4 9.31 -0.78 3.62
N SER A 5 10.11 -1.03 4.66
CA SER A 5 9.91 -2.11 5.62
C SER A 5 8.55 -2.06 6.32
N PHE A 6 7.98 -0.88 6.55
CA PHE A 6 6.64 -0.78 7.18
C PHE A 6 5.56 -1.38 6.28
N ILE A 7 5.59 -1.08 4.97
CA ILE A 7 4.62 -1.63 4.00
C ILE A 7 4.79 -3.14 3.94
N ARG A 8 6.04 -3.61 3.89
CA ARG A 8 6.33 -5.05 3.92
C ARG A 8 5.85 -5.70 5.21
N GLN A 9 5.98 -5.03 6.35
CA GLN A 9 5.50 -5.54 7.62
C GLN A 9 3.97 -5.60 7.64
N VAL A 10 3.24 -4.59 7.16
CA VAL A 10 1.77 -4.66 7.08
C VAL A 10 1.32 -5.76 6.10
N LEU A 11 1.93 -5.83 4.91
CA LEU A 11 1.72 -6.93 3.95
C LEU A 11 2.01 -8.31 4.57
N SER A 12 3.06 -8.43 5.38
CA SER A 12 3.45 -9.68 6.03
C SER A 12 2.65 -9.97 7.32
N SER A 13 2.11 -8.94 7.99
CA SER A 13 1.34 -9.05 9.25
C SER A 13 -0.07 -9.56 9.01
N GLY A 14 -0.66 -9.23 7.85
CA GLY A 14 -1.92 -9.82 7.37
C GLY A 14 -1.88 -11.34 7.19
N ALA A 15 -0.70 -11.98 7.26
CA ALA A 15 -0.57 -13.44 7.23
C ALA A 15 -0.91 -14.13 8.57
N THR A 16 -0.94 -13.40 9.70
CA THR A 16 -1.12 -14.00 11.04
C THR A 16 -2.53 -13.83 11.61
N THR A 17 -3.35 -12.90 11.11
CA THR A 17 -4.71 -12.69 11.64
C THR A 17 -5.68 -12.35 10.52
N GLY A 18 -6.35 -13.37 9.99
CA GLY A 18 -7.47 -13.19 9.08
C GLY A 18 -7.12 -13.48 7.63
N SER A 19 -7.47 -14.69 7.21
CA SER A 19 -7.63 -15.05 5.80
C SER A 19 -8.61 -14.07 5.14
N THR A 20 -8.12 -13.04 4.46
CA THR A 20 -8.89 -12.29 3.45
C THR A 20 -8.00 -12.06 2.24
N TYR A 21 -7.97 -13.09 1.39
CA TYR A 21 -7.88 -12.98 -0.06
C TYR A 21 -6.69 -12.30 -0.77
N LEU A 22 -5.64 -11.84 -0.10
CA LEU A 22 -4.38 -11.50 -0.79
C LEU A 22 -3.50 -12.74 -0.95
N THR A 23 -4.02 -13.84 -1.48
CA THR A 23 -3.11 -14.93 -1.86
C THR A 23 -2.11 -14.34 -2.86
N PHE A 24 -0.86 -14.27 -2.41
CA PHE A 24 0.35 -13.78 -3.08
C PHE A 24 0.72 -14.68 -4.28
N LYS A 25 -0.29 -15.13 -5.04
CA LYS A 25 -0.20 -16.09 -6.14
C LYS A 25 -0.41 -15.45 -7.52
N ASP A 26 -0.96 -14.24 -7.55
CA ASP A 26 -0.95 -13.37 -8.71
C ASP A 26 -0.29 -12.05 -8.31
N ASN A 27 0.98 -11.87 -8.68
CA ASN A 27 1.71 -10.59 -8.61
C ASN A 27 0.96 -9.39 -9.26
N LYS A 28 -0.20 -9.61 -9.87
CA LYS A 28 -1.00 -8.63 -10.59
C LYS A 28 -1.67 -7.61 -9.67
N LEU A 29 -2.31 -8.01 -8.57
CA LEU A 29 -3.04 -7.05 -7.72
C LEU A 29 -2.10 -6.05 -7.01
N VAL A 30 -0.92 -6.52 -6.56
CA VAL A 30 0.11 -5.63 -6.02
C VAL A 30 0.69 -4.74 -7.11
N THR A 31 0.78 -5.23 -8.35
CA THR A 31 1.22 -4.43 -9.50
C THR A 31 0.19 -3.36 -9.90
N ASP A 32 -1.11 -3.66 -9.86
CA ASP A 32 -2.19 -2.70 -10.12
C ASP A 32 -2.24 -1.61 -9.03
N ALA A 33 -2.17 -1.99 -7.75
CA ALA A 33 -2.10 -1.02 -6.65
C ALA A 33 -0.85 -0.13 -6.74
N ARG A 34 0.26 -0.68 -7.23
CA ARG A 34 1.50 0.06 -7.51
C ARG A 34 1.35 0.99 -8.71
N GLU A 35 0.70 0.55 -9.78
CA GLU A 35 0.45 1.38 -10.96
C GLU A 35 -0.38 2.61 -10.54
N ASP A 36 -1.45 2.40 -9.77
CA ASP A 36 -2.24 3.49 -9.19
C ASP A 36 -1.42 4.37 -8.23
N ALA A 37 -0.55 3.78 -7.39
CA ALA A 37 0.37 4.54 -6.54
C ALA A 37 1.32 5.42 -7.36
N SER A 38 1.78 4.93 -8.51
CA SER A 38 2.68 5.67 -9.39
C SER A 38 1.97 6.86 -10.05
N SER A 39 0.75 6.68 -10.53
CA SER A 39 -0.08 7.78 -11.05
C SER A 39 -0.43 8.80 -9.96
N PHE A 40 -0.72 8.33 -8.74
CA PHE A 40 -1.01 9.20 -7.60
C PHE A 40 0.20 10.06 -7.24
N VAL A 41 1.39 9.47 -7.08
CA VAL A 41 2.62 10.21 -6.75
C VAL A 41 3.04 11.13 -7.90
N ALA A 42 2.96 10.67 -9.15
CA ALA A 42 3.27 11.49 -10.32
C ALA A 42 2.33 12.71 -10.46
N SER A 43 1.10 12.59 -9.96
CA SER A 43 0.10 13.66 -9.98
C SER A 43 0.02 14.44 -8.66
N ASP A 44 1.00 14.31 -7.76
CA ASP A 44 1.02 14.95 -6.44
C ASP A 44 -0.24 14.69 -5.58
N GLY A 45 -0.81 13.48 -5.73
CA GLY A 45 -1.99 13.03 -4.99
C GLY A 45 -3.33 13.37 -5.64
N VAL A 46 -3.34 13.86 -6.88
CA VAL A 46 -4.58 14.20 -7.61
C VAL A 46 -5.30 12.97 -8.17
N ILE A 47 -4.58 11.99 -8.70
CA ILE A 47 -5.17 10.80 -9.34
C ILE A 47 -5.12 9.62 -8.39
N ARG A 48 -6.23 9.35 -7.72
CA ARG A 48 -6.36 8.26 -6.74
C ARG A 48 -7.13 7.11 -7.36
N GLY A 49 -6.47 5.98 -7.59
CA GLY A 49 -7.12 4.82 -8.20
C GLY A 49 -7.62 3.77 -7.21
N PRO A 50 -8.54 2.90 -7.65
CA PRO A 50 -9.32 2.05 -6.76
C PRO A 50 -8.47 1.05 -5.97
N TYR A 51 -7.36 0.56 -6.55
CA TYR A 51 -6.48 -0.37 -5.86
C TYR A 51 -5.62 0.32 -4.80
N LEU A 52 -5.14 1.54 -5.09
CA LEU A 52 -4.44 2.36 -4.11
C LEU A 52 -5.37 2.72 -2.94
N GLU A 53 -6.62 3.09 -3.21
CA GLU A 53 -7.59 3.42 -2.16
C GLU A 53 -7.87 2.23 -1.23
N ALA A 54 -8.11 1.05 -1.80
CA ALA A 54 -8.34 -0.16 -1.00
C ALA A 54 -7.15 -0.47 -0.09
N MET A 55 -5.92 -0.33 -0.61
CA MET A 55 -4.72 -0.57 0.17
C MET A 55 -4.51 0.50 1.25
N LEU A 56 -4.73 1.80 0.96
CA LEU A 56 -4.64 2.87 1.95
C LEU A 56 -5.67 2.69 3.09
N GLN A 57 -6.90 2.29 2.76
CA GLN A 57 -7.93 1.98 3.75
C GLN A 57 -7.53 0.79 4.63
N GLN A 58 -6.91 -0.24 4.04
CA GLN A 58 -6.41 -1.38 4.79
C GLN A 58 -5.27 -0.97 5.73
N LEU A 59 -4.28 -0.21 5.23
CA LEU A 59 -3.16 0.30 6.02
C LEU A 59 -3.64 1.11 7.24
N ARG A 60 -4.64 1.98 7.05
CA ARG A 60 -5.23 2.75 8.16
C ARG A 60 -6.05 1.89 9.13
N SER A 61 -6.65 0.81 8.64
CA SER A 61 -7.40 -0.13 9.48
C SER A 61 -6.47 -1.00 10.33
N GLU A 62 -5.36 -1.44 9.75
CA GLU A 62 -4.33 -2.25 10.44
C GLU A 62 -3.47 -1.39 11.37
N GLN A 63 -3.20 -0.14 11.00
CA GLN A 63 -2.37 0.80 11.74
C GLN A 63 -3.09 2.15 11.90
N PRO A 64 -4.09 2.24 12.80
CA PRO A 64 -4.83 3.47 13.03
C PRO A 64 -3.98 4.61 13.63
N ASP A 65 -2.83 4.26 14.22
CA ASP A 65 -1.84 5.23 14.76
C ASP A 65 -0.90 5.80 13.67
N LEU A 66 -1.00 5.30 12.43
CA LEU A 66 -0.13 5.71 11.33
C LEU A 66 -0.45 7.14 10.89
N GLN A 67 0.34 8.10 11.38
CA GLN A 67 0.29 9.52 11.03
C GLN A 67 1.04 9.81 9.73
N ALA A 68 0.73 9.10 8.65
CA ALA A 68 1.34 9.30 7.33
C ALA A 68 0.31 9.79 6.33
N SER A 69 0.68 10.76 5.49
CA SER A 69 -0.22 11.23 4.42
C SER A 69 -0.34 10.16 3.33
N ASP A 70 -1.45 10.17 2.58
CA ASP A 70 -1.67 9.21 1.50
C ASP A 70 -0.54 9.24 0.45
N LEU A 71 0.05 10.42 0.22
CA LEU A 71 1.23 10.59 -0.64
C LEU A 71 2.48 9.92 -0.05
N GLU A 72 2.62 9.93 1.27
CA GLU A 72 3.70 9.23 1.95
C GLU A 72 3.57 7.72 1.90
N LEU A 73 2.34 7.25 1.99
CA LEU A 73 2.02 5.83 1.91
C LEU A 73 2.26 5.34 0.48
N ALA A 74 1.78 6.06 -0.52
CA ALA A 74 1.97 5.72 -1.94
C ALA A 74 3.46 5.68 -2.33
N ARG A 75 4.28 6.66 -1.91
CA ARG A 75 5.73 6.63 -2.16
C ARG A 75 6.44 5.49 -1.43
N ALA A 76 6.02 5.14 -0.22
CA ALA A 76 6.58 4.00 0.51
C ALA A 76 6.28 2.66 -0.19
N VAL A 77 5.12 2.55 -0.84
CA VAL A 77 4.71 1.36 -1.60
C VAL A 77 5.54 1.20 -2.87
N LEU A 78 5.83 2.31 -3.55
CA LEU A 78 6.76 2.32 -4.68
C LEU A 78 8.18 1.94 -4.25
N ALA A 79 8.60 2.38 -3.06
CA ALA A 79 9.95 2.14 -2.53
C ALA A 79 10.17 0.72 -1.96
N ALA A 80 9.10 -0.03 -1.63
CA ALA A 80 9.20 -1.35 -1.00
C ALA A 80 9.68 -2.48 -1.94
N GLU A 81 9.87 -2.19 -3.23
CA GLU A 81 10.36 -3.14 -4.26
C GLU A 81 11.88 -3.01 -4.55
N TYR A 82 12.63 -2.22 -3.78
CA TYR A 82 14.09 -2.09 -3.92
C TYR A 82 14.87 -2.57 -2.69
#